data_AF-A0A955L2I3-F1
#
_entry.id   AF-A0A955L2I3-F1
#
_cell.length_a   1.000
_cell.length_b   1.000
_cell.length_c   1.000
_cell.angle_alpha   90.00
_cell.angle_beta   90.00
_cell.angle_gamma   90.00
#
_symmetry.space_group_name_H-M   'P 1'
#
loop_
_entity.id
_entity.type
_entity.pdbx_description
1 polymer ?
#
loop_
_entity_poly.entity_id
_entity_poly.type
_entity_poly.pdbx_seq_one_letter_code
_entity_poly.pdbx_strand_id
1 'polypeptide(L)'
;SADFSGQELRLLAHLSQEPEMIKALKEKKDLHAYSASLIYKIPYEDFFEYEDEARTIIKLEPDGSPVFIDKMKKLRNATKALVFGILYGMGPNKLADKLGITIDEARDIIRKYFEIFPKVKTLMDKLAADVIKNKYAYSPLDGRKMFFWDLDWNHKGKVAHAQRQGQNFPFQGTGATTTKQALIYIDEKIKELKFDAQILFAVHDKLLS
;
A
#
# COMPACT_ATOMS: atom_id res chain seq x y z
N SER A 1 5.44 -21.71 -0.60
CA SER A 1 5.09 -20.49 0.16
C SER A 1 3.88 -19.82 -0.48
N ALA A 2 3.01 -19.23 0.34
CA ALA A 2 1.87 -18.43 -0.12
C ALA A 2 2.01 -17.00 0.42
N ASP A 3 1.62 -15.99 -0.37
CA ASP A 3 1.76 -14.58 -0.01
C ASP A 3 0.47 -13.81 -0.35
N PHE A 4 0.00 -12.96 0.55
CA PHE A 4 -1.12 -12.06 0.27
C PHE A 4 -0.67 -10.88 -0.59
N SER A 5 -0.52 -11.12 -1.88
CA SER A 5 -0.06 -10.10 -2.84
C SER A 5 -0.92 -8.84 -2.80
N GLY A 6 -0.29 -7.74 -2.37
CA GLY A 6 -0.89 -6.40 -2.31
C GLY A 6 -2.02 -6.27 -1.28
N GLN A 7 -1.98 -7.02 -0.17
CA GLN A 7 -3.04 -7.00 0.86
C GLN A 7 -3.40 -5.59 1.32
N GLU A 8 -2.41 -4.78 1.72
CA GLU A 8 -2.66 -3.43 2.23
C GLU A 8 -3.28 -2.51 1.17
N LEU A 9 -2.89 -2.67 -0.10
CA LEU A 9 -3.47 -1.94 -1.23
C LEU A 9 -4.93 -2.33 -1.49
N ARG A 10 -5.26 -3.62 -1.33
CA ARG A 10 -6.64 -4.12 -1.43
C ARG A 10 -7.49 -3.58 -0.29
N LEU A 11 -6.93 -3.55 0.93
CA LEU A 11 -7.58 -2.92 2.08
C LEU A 11 -7.76 -1.41 1.86
N LEU A 12 -6.78 -0.72 1.28
CA LEU A 12 -6.88 0.69 0.93
C LEU A 12 -8.01 0.93 -0.06
N ALA A 13 -8.06 0.18 -1.16
CA ALA A 13 -9.14 0.27 -2.16
C ALA A 13 -10.51 -0.03 -1.52
N HIS A 14 -10.60 -1.06 -0.68
CA HIS A 14 -11.83 -1.45 -0.01
C HIS A 14 -12.30 -0.40 1.02
N LEU A 15 -11.42 0.12 1.87
CA LEU A 15 -11.81 1.08 2.90
C LEU A 15 -12.09 2.47 2.32
N SER A 16 -11.35 2.88 1.29
CA SER A 16 -11.56 4.18 0.64
C SER A 16 -12.74 4.16 -0.33
N GLN A 17 -13.11 2.98 -0.83
CA GLN A 17 -14.08 2.82 -1.92
C GLN A 17 -13.69 3.62 -3.17
N GLU A 18 -12.38 3.77 -3.41
CA GLU A 18 -11.78 4.53 -4.52
C GLU A 18 -12.02 3.82 -5.86
N PRO A 19 -12.86 4.37 -6.77
CA PRO A 19 -13.27 3.68 -7.98
C PRO A 19 -12.11 3.26 -8.88
N GLU A 20 -11.10 4.12 -9.07
CA GLU A 20 -9.95 3.81 -9.94
C GLU A 20 -9.12 2.65 -9.39
N MET A 21 -8.90 2.60 -8.07
CA MET A 21 -8.20 1.48 -7.44
C MET A 21 -9.01 0.18 -7.54
N ILE A 22 -10.32 0.25 -7.31
CA ILE A 22 -11.20 -0.92 -7.41
C ILE A 22 -11.25 -1.45 -8.85
N LYS A 23 -11.34 -0.55 -9.83
CA LYS A 23 -11.30 -0.88 -11.25
C LYS A 23 -10.00 -1.60 -11.60
N ALA A 24 -8.85 -1.04 -11.24
CA ALA A 24 -7.56 -1.65 -11.48
C ALA A 24 -7.45 -3.06 -10.86
N LEU A 25 -7.94 -3.25 -9.63
CA LEU A 25 -7.97 -4.55 -8.98
C LEU A 25 -8.87 -5.57 -9.71
N LYS A 26 -10.05 -5.14 -10.19
CA LYS A 26 -10.95 -5.99 -10.99
C LYS A 26 -10.34 -6.39 -12.33
N GLU A 27 -9.58 -5.47 -12.93
CA GLU A 27 -8.80 -5.70 -14.15
C GLU A 27 -7.49 -6.47 -13.89
N LYS A 28 -7.25 -6.92 -12.64
CA LYS A 28 -6.03 -7.64 -12.21
C LYS A 28 -4.73 -6.88 -12.49
N LYS A 29 -4.78 -5.54 -12.49
CA LYS A 29 -3.60 -4.68 -12.66
C LYS A 29 -2.76 -4.60 -11.40
N ASP A 30 -1.44 -4.44 -11.56
CA ASP A 30 -0.54 -4.09 -10.48
C ASP A 30 -0.81 -2.64 -10.05
N LEU A 31 -1.34 -2.46 -8.84
CA LEU A 31 -1.75 -1.14 -8.37
C LEU A 31 -0.60 -0.14 -8.24
N HIS A 32 0.64 -0.58 -8.03
CA HIS A 32 1.78 0.33 -7.96
C HIS A 32 2.15 0.85 -9.35
N ALA A 33 2.23 -0.04 -10.35
CA ALA A 33 2.44 0.33 -11.75
C ALA A 33 1.29 1.17 -12.29
N TYR A 34 0.04 0.82 -11.95
CA TYR A 34 -1.14 1.59 -12.35
C TYR A 34 -1.19 2.97 -11.69
N SER A 35 -0.82 3.07 -10.41
CA SER A 35 -0.70 4.38 -9.77
C SER A 35 0.42 5.20 -10.43
N ALA A 36 1.55 4.56 -10.76
CA ALA A 36 2.68 5.22 -11.43
C ALA A 36 2.29 5.70 -12.83
N SER A 37 1.54 4.89 -13.58
CA SER A 37 1.07 5.24 -14.92
C SER A 37 0.20 6.50 -14.90
N LEU A 38 -0.68 6.63 -13.90
CA LEU A 38 -1.53 7.81 -13.73
C LEU A 38 -0.73 9.05 -13.24
N ILE A 39 0.18 8.89 -12.27
CA ILE A 39 0.97 10.00 -11.71
C ILE A 39 1.93 10.59 -12.74
N TYR A 40 2.66 9.71 -13.45
CA TYR A 40 3.70 10.11 -14.40
C TYR A 40 3.19 10.25 -15.83
N LYS A 41 1.91 9.95 -16.08
CA LYS A 41 1.28 9.96 -17.41
C LYS A 41 2.01 9.09 -18.43
N ILE A 42 2.41 7.90 -17.99
CA ILE A 42 3.09 6.88 -18.80
C ILE A 42 2.08 5.74 -19.02
N PRO A 43 1.93 5.16 -20.22
CA PRO A 43 1.07 3.99 -20.43
C PRO A 43 1.36 2.86 -19.43
N TYR A 44 0.32 2.19 -18.94
CA TYR A 44 0.45 1.14 -17.92
C TYR A 44 1.31 -0.03 -18.43
N GLU A 45 1.17 -0.33 -19.72
CA GLU A 45 1.86 -1.41 -20.42
C GLU A 45 3.38 -1.20 -20.44
N ASP A 46 3.85 0.04 -20.36
CA ASP A 46 5.28 0.40 -20.39
C ASP A 46 6.01 0.02 -19.10
N PHE A 47 5.27 -0.33 -18.05
CA PHE A 47 5.83 -0.82 -16.80
C PHE A 47 6.14 -2.33 -16.81
N PHE A 48 5.82 -3.03 -17.90
CA PHE A 48 6.00 -4.48 -18.05
C PHE A 48 6.90 -4.84 -19.23
N GLU A 49 7.44 -6.06 -19.19
CA GLU A 49 8.63 -6.47 -19.92
C GLU A 49 8.38 -7.02 -21.35
N TYR A 50 9.35 -6.80 -22.26
CA TYR A 50 9.69 -7.65 -23.42
C TYR A 50 11.21 -7.96 -23.36
N GLU A 51 11.63 -9.22 -23.49
CA GLU A 51 13.05 -9.59 -23.54
C GLU A 51 13.69 -9.25 -24.89
N ASP A 52 14.91 -8.68 -24.86
CA ASP A 52 15.84 -8.59 -26.00
C ASP A 52 17.11 -9.42 -25.70
N GLU A 53 17.90 -9.72 -26.73
CA GLU A 53 19.07 -10.61 -26.76
C GLU A 53 20.14 -10.27 -25.70
N ALA A 54 20.20 -9.02 -25.25
CA ALA A 54 21.12 -8.56 -24.19
C ALA A 54 20.61 -8.79 -22.76
N ARG A 55 19.47 -9.49 -22.55
CA ARG A 55 18.76 -9.63 -21.26
C ARG A 55 18.40 -8.29 -20.59
N THR A 56 18.41 -7.21 -21.38
CA THR A 56 17.91 -5.91 -20.93
C THR A 56 16.49 -5.81 -21.42
N ILE A 57 15.57 -5.52 -20.51
CA ILE A 57 14.18 -5.38 -20.89
C ILE A 57 13.98 -3.98 -21.47
N ILE A 58 13.51 -3.89 -22.70
CA ILE A 58 13.39 -2.64 -23.46
C ILE A 58 12.02 -2.63 -24.15
N LYS A 59 11.32 -1.51 -24.08
CA LYS A 59 10.23 -1.20 -25.01
C LYS A 59 10.76 -0.20 -26.04
N LEU A 60 10.46 -0.38 -27.32
CA LEU A 60 10.77 0.63 -28.35
C LEU A 60 9.58 1.59 -28.48
N GLU A 61 9.87 2.89 -28.47
CA GLU A 61 8.92 3.92 -28.91
C GLU A 61 8.62 3.76 -30.42
N PRO A 62 7.54 4.37 -30.95
CA PRO A 62 7.24 4.34 -32.39
C PRO A 62 8.36 4.91 -33.28
N ASP A 63 9.24 5.74 -32.71
CA ASP A 63 10.42 6.30 -33.38
C ASP A 63 11.67 5.39 -33.30
N GLY A 64 11.54 4.21 -32.67
CA GLY A 64 12.62 3.25 -32.49
C GLY A 64 13.56 3.53 -31.32
N SER A 65 13.28 4.53 -30.48
CA SER A 65 14.11 4.82 -29.31
C SER A 65 13.84 3.84 -28.15
N PRO A 66 14.88 3.40 -27.39
CA PRO A 66 14.72 2.46 -26.30
C PRO A 66 14.19 3.13 -25.03
N VAL A 67 13.12 2.58 -24.47
CA VAL A 67 12.61 2.89 -23.13
C VAL A 67 13.28 1.97 -22.13
N PHE A 68 14.16 2.53 -21.31
CA PHE A 68 14.89 1.81 -20.27
C PHE A 68 13.96 1.42 -19.11
N ILE A 69 13.83 0.12 -18.86
CA ILE A 69 13.00 -0.39 -17.76
C ILE A 69 13.58 -0.09 -16.38
N ASP A 70 14.87 0.24 -16.25
CA ASP A 70 15.39 0.75 -14.97
C ASP A 70 14.67 2.04 -14.55
N LYS A 71 14.33 2.92 -15.49
CA LYS A 71 13.52 4.11 -15.21
C LYS A 71 12.10 3.73 -14.76
N MET A 72 11.44 2.81 -15.45
CA MET A 72 10.08 2.38 -15.09
C MET A 72 10.03 1.61 -13.77
N LYS A 73 11.03 0.76 -13.50
CA LYS A 73 11.24 0.11 -12.20
C LYS A 73 11.46 1.13 -11.10
N LYS A 74 12.28 2.17 -11.32
CA LYS A 74 12.47 3.29 -10.38
C LYS A 74 11.16 4.03 -10.11
N LEU A 75 10.39 4.40 -11.14
CA LEU A 75 9.11 5.09 -10.98
C LEU A 75 8.05 4.23 -10.26
N ARG A 76 7.98 2.93 -10.57
CA ARG A 76 7.12 1.98 -9.86
C ARG A 76 7.54 1.86 -8.40
N ASN A 77 8.83 1.72 -8.12
CA ASN A 77 9.35 1.63 -6.75
C ASN A 77 9.16 2.93 -5.98
N ALA A 78 9.26 4.08 -6.64
CA ALA A 78 8.96 5.37 -6.05
C ALA A 78 7.48 5.48 -5.67
N THR A 79 6.59 5.06 -6.57
CA THR A 79 5.14 5.01 -6.31
C THR A 79 4.80 4.02 -5.21
N LYS A 80 5.47 2.87 -5.18
CA LYS A 80 5.37 1.90 -4.07
C LYS A 80 5.74 2.58 -2.74
N ALA A 81 6.88 3.25 -2.68
CA ALA A 81 7.32 3.97 -1.49
C ALA A 81 6.35 5.09 -1.10
N LEU A 82 5.76 5.81 -2.05
CA LEU A 82 4.71 6.81 -1.83
C LEU A 82 3.46 6.19 -1.20
N VAL A 83 2.91 5.13 -1.78
CA VAL A 83 1.69 4.46 -1.30
C VAL A 83 1.88 3.97 0.13
N PHE A 84 2.97 3.24 0.40
CA PHE A 84 3.30 2.81 1.75
C PHE A 84 3.57 4.00 2.66
N GLY A 85 4.19 5.05 2.13
CA GLY A 85 4.36 6.32 2.83
C GLY A 85 3.03 6.88 3.31
N ILE A 86 2.04 6.97 2.44
CA ILE A 86 0.69 7.44 2.78
C ILE A 86 0.05 6.53 3.84
N LEU A 87 0.05 5.21 3.62
CA LEU A 87 -0.50 4.23 4.57
C LEU A 87 0.13 4.33 5.97
N TYR A 88 1.44 4.58 6.03
CA TYR A 88 2.20 4.68 7.27
C TYR A 88 2.34 6.13 7.79
N GLY A 89 1.60 7.09 7.24
CA GLY A 89 1.61 8.49 7.68
C GLY A 89 2.95 9.20 7.47
N MET A 90 3.76 8.75 6.51
CA MET A 90 5.01 9.36 6.09
C MET A 90 4.74 10.72 5.45
N GLY A 91 5.36 11.77 6.01
CA GLY A 91 5.31 13.11 5.43
C GLY A 91 6.28 13.28 4.25
N PRO A 92 6.19 14.41 3.52
CA PRO A 92 6.99 14.68 2.32
C PRO A 92 8.50 14.62 2.58
N ASN A 93 8.99 15.03 3.75
CA ASN A 93 10.41 14.98 4.09
C ASN A 93 10.98 13.54 4.01
N LYS A 94 10.32 12.58 4.67
CA LYS A 94 10.75 11.18 4.65
C LYS A 94 10.61 10.55 3.28
N LEU A 95 9.61 10.97 2.50
CA LEU A 95 9.45 10.52 1.12
C LEU A 95 10.59 11.05 0.25
N ALA A 96 10.95 12.33 0.38
CA ALA A 96 12.06 12.95 -0.31
C ALA A 96 13.38 12.21 -0.02
N ASP A 97 13.68 11.97 1.26
CA ASP A 97 14.87 11.22 1.69
C ASP A 97 14.91 9.81 1.07
N LYS A 98 13.77 9.11 1.05
CA LYS A 98 13.67 7.74 0.53
C LYS A 98 13.82 7.66 -0.98
N LEU A 99 13.41 8.69 -1.71
CA LEU A 99 13.44 8.74 -3.17
C LEU A 99 14.67 9.47 -3.72
N GLY A 100 15.44 10.16 -2.88
CA GLY A 100 16.56 11.00 -3.32
C GLY A 100 16.09 12.19 -4.17
N ILE A 101 14.90 12.73 -3.89
CA ILE A 101 14.31 13.88 -4.58
C ILE A 101 14.16 15.05 -3.61
N THR A 102 13.84 16.23 -4.12
CA THR A 102 13.57 17.41 -3.29
C THR A 102 12.25 17.26 -2.51
N ILE A 103 12.13 17.98 -1.39
CA ILE A 103 10.90 18.01 -0.59
C ILE A 103 9.72 18.53 -1.42
N ASP A 104 9.97 19.49 -2.32
CA ASP A 104 8.92 20.05 -3.18
C ASP A 104 8.44 19.06 -4.24
N GLU A 105 9.34 18.28 -4.85
CA GLU A 105 8.95 17.17 -5.72
C GLU A 105 8.14 16.11 -4.96
N ALA A 106 8.56 15.76 -3.74
CA ALA A 106 7.81 14.83 -2.90
C ALA A 106 6.41 15.35 -2.56
N ARG A 107 6.27 16.65 -2.25
CA ARG A 107 4.96 17.30 -2.04
C ARG A 107 4.09 17.25 -3.28
N ASP A 108 4.66 17.54 -4.45
CA ASP A 108 3.92 17.53 -5.71
C ASP A 108 3.43 16.12 -6.07
N ILE A 109 4.27 15.10 -5.87
CA ILE A 109 3.88 13.69 -6.08
C ILE A 109 2.74 13.28 -5.13
N ILE A 110 2.83 13.63 -3.84
CA ILE A 110 1.76 13.35 -2.87
C ILE A 110 0.46 14.05 -3.29
N ARG A 111 0.55 15.32 -3.71
CA ARG A 111 -0.60 16.09 -4.18
C ARG A 111 -1.27 15.44 -5.38
N LYS A 112 -0.49 15.13 -6.43
CA LYS A 112 -0.98 14.44 -7.63
C LYS A 112 -1.64 13.10 -7.30
N TYR A 113 -1.05 12.32 -6.39
CA TYR A 113 -1.64 11.07 -5.94
C TYR A 113 -3.04 11.27 -5.35
N PHE A 114 -3.22 12.26 -4.47
CA PHE A 114 -4.54 12.53 -3.88
C PHE A 114 -5.52 13.22 -4.83
N GLU A 115 -5.03 13.94 -5.84
CA GLU A 115 -5.88 14.43 -6.94
C GLU A 115 -6.44 13.28 -7.78
N ILE A 116 -5.62 12.24 -8.02
CA ILE A 116 -6.04 11.01 -8.72
C ILE A 116 -6.93 10.12 -7.84
N PHE A 117 -6.62 10.02 -6.54
CA PHE A 117 -7.31 9.16 -5.58
C PHE A 117 -7.93 9.96 -4.41
N PRO A 118 -8.95 10.81 -4.68
CA PRO A 118 -9.49 11.73 -3.69
C PRO A 118 -10.20 11.03 -2.51
N LYS A 119 -10.77 9.84 -2.72
CA LYS A 119 -11.40 9.09 -1.63
C LYS A 119 -10.37 8.47 -0.69
N VAL A 120 -9.17 8.16 -1.19
CA VAL A 120 -8.05 7.79 -0.33
C VAL A 120 -7.70 8.94 0.60
N LYS A 121 -7.59 10.18 0.10
CA LYS A 121 -7.37 11.35 0.96
C LYS A 121 -8.47 11.49 2.00
N THR A 122 -9.72 11.39 1.57
CA THR A 122 -10.90 11.50 2.44
C THR A 122 -10.86 10.48 3.57
N LEU A 123 -10.52 9.22 3.26
CA LEU A 123 -10.35 8.17 4.26
C LEU A 123 -9.23 8.53 5.25
N MET A 124 -8.05 8.90 4.76
CA MET A 124 -6.89 9.17 5.60
C MET A 124 -7.10 10.37 6.52
N ASP A 125 -7.76 11.43 6.03
CA ASP A 125 -8.14 12.59 6.83
C ASP A 125 -9.16 12.22 7.90
N LYS A 126 -10.17 11.40 7.53
CA LYS A 126 -11.17 10.90 8.46
C LYS A 126 -10.54 10.07 9.59
N LEU A 127 -9.66 9.12 9.26
CA LEU A 127 -8.98 8.29 10.25
C LEU A 127 -8.15 9.13 11.23
N ALA A 128 -7.43 10.14 10.73
CA ALA A 128 -6.68 11.07 11.57
C ALA A 128 -7.59 11.94 12.46
N ALA A 129 -8.73 12.40 11.95
CA ALA A 129 -9.71 13.17 12.71
C ALA A 129 -10.38 12.32 13.79
N ASP A 130 -10.73 11.07 13.48
CA ASP A 130 -11.36 10.13 14.42
C ASP A 130 -10.45 9.84 15.61
N VAL A 131 -9.12 9.78 15.43
CA VAL A 131 -8.16 9.66 16.56
C VAL A 131 -8.29 10.84 17.52
N ILE A 132 -8.35 12.07 17.00
CA ILE A 132 -8.46 13.28 17.84
C ILE A 132 -9.82 13.30 18.56
N LYS A 133 -10.89 13.00 17.83
CA LYS A 133 -12.27 13.04 18.32
C LYS A 133 -12.50 11.98 19.39
N ASN A 134 -12.13 10.75 19.09
CA ASN A 134 -12.51 9.58 19.89
C ASN A 134 -11.44 9.17 20.90
N LYS A 135 -10.20 9.70 20.78
CA LYS A 135 -9.04 9.32 21.60
C LYS A 135 -8.60 7.86 21.41
N TYR A 136 -9.08 7.23 20.34
CA TYR A 136 -8.69 5.90 19.89
C TYR A 136 -8.74 5.80 18.37
N ALA A 137 -7.95 4.90 17.80
CA ALA A 137 -8.07 4.46 16.41
C ALA A 137 -9.00 3.24 16.32
N TYR A 138 -9.78 3.13 15.25
CA TYR A 138 -10.74 2.05 15.03
C TYR A 138 -10.44 1.31 13.73
N SER A 139 -10.41 -0.02 13.79
CA SER A 139 -10.29 -0.89 12.63
C SER A 139 -11.69 -1.43 12.26
N PRO A 140 -12.32 -0.95 11.17
CA PRO A 140 -13.72 -1.23 10.91
C PRO A 140 -14.01 -2.65 10.42
N LEU A 141 -13.01 -3.37 9.90
CA LEU A 141 -13.19 -4.71 9.35
C LEU A 141 -13.09 -5.81 10.41
N ASP A 142 -12.53 -5.51 11.57
CA ASP A 142 -12.38 -6.47 12.68
C ASP A 142 -12.81 -5.93 14.04
N GLY A 143 -13.33 -4.71 14.10
CA GLY A 143 -13.92 -4.10 15.29
C GLY A 143 -12.90 -3.65 16.36
N ARG A 144 -11.59 -3.75 16.10
CA ARG A 144 -10.57 -3.43 17.12
C ARG A 144 -10.43 -1.94 17.36
N LYS A 145 -10.06 -1.60 18.59
CA LYS A 145 -9.75 -0.24 19.03
C LYS A 145 -8.35 -0.18 19.63
N MET A 146 -7.61 0.88 19.28
CA MET A 146 -6.32 1.21 19.90
C MET A 146 -6.44 2.57 20.58
N PHE A 147 -6.39 2.58 21.90
CA PHE A 147 -6.61 3.77 22.71
C PHE A 147 -5.30 4.51 23.01
N PHE A 148 -5.39 5.84 23.12
CA PHE A 148 -4.26 6.73 23.44
C PHE A 148 -4.47 7.37 24.82
N TRP A 149 -4.51 6.54 25.87
CA TRP A 149 -4.91 6.94 27.22
C TRP A 149 -4.07 8.07 27.81
N ASP A 150 -2.74 7.97 27.70
CA ASP A 150 -1.78 8.89 28.34
C ASP A 150 -1.22 9.94 27.37
N LEU A 151 -1.89 10.16 26.24
CA LEU A 151 -1.43 11.14 25.25
C LEU A 151 -1.69 12.56 25.75
N ASP A 152 -0.65 13.37 25.81
CA ASP A 152 -0.81 14.82 25.95
C ASP A 152 -1.35 15.40 24.64
N TRP A 153 -2.66 15.72 24.64
CA TRP A 153 -3.40 16.25 23.49
C TRP A 153 -3.08 17.72 23.17
N ASN A 154 -2.31 18.42 24.01
CA ASN A 154 -1.83 19.78 23.72
C ASN A 154 -0.47 19.75 23.02
N HIS A 155 0.29 18.66 23.14
CA HIS A 155 1.57 18.51 22.48
C HIS A 155 1.41 18.12 21.00
N LYS A 156 1.49 19.12 20.10
CA LYS A 156 1.33 18.95 18.64
C LYS A 156 2.08 17.76 18.05
N GLY A 157 3.34 17.54 18.44
CA GLY A 157 4.14 16.40 17.97
C GLY A 157 3.59 15.02 18.36
N LYS A 158 3.11 14.86 19.60
CA LYS A 158 2.51 13.62 20.12
C LYS A 158 1.16 13.36 19.45
N VAL A 159 0.33 14.40 19.29
CA VAL A 159 -0.94 14.31 18.55
C VAL A 159 -0.70 13.88 17.11
N ALA A 160 0.23 14.53 16.40
CA ALA A 160 0.56 14.16 15.03
C ALA A 160 1.09 12.71 14.93
N HIS A 161 1.83 12.23 15.93
CA HIS A 161 2.26 10.83 15.99
C HIS A 161 1.08 9.87 16.17
N ALA A 162 0.16 10.16 17.10
CA ALA A 162 -1.04 9.37 17.32
C ALA A 162 -1.95 9.31 16.08
N GLN A 163 -2.11 10.44 15.36
CA GLN A 163 -2.85 10.47 14.11
C GLN A 163 -2.24 9.54 13.05
N ARG A 164 -0.91 9.56 12.87
CA ARG A 164 -0.21 8.64 11.96
C ARG A 164 -0.39 7.18 12.37
N GLN A 165 -0.29 6.88 13.67
CA GLN A 165 -0.54 5.53 14.17
C GLN A 165 -1.98 5.08 13.90
N GLY A 166 -2.96 5.96 14.12
CA GLY A 166 -4.36 5.62 13.88
C GLY A 166 -4.76 5.55 12.41
N GLN A 167 -4.10 6.29 11.52
CA GLN A 167 -4.23 6.13 10.07
C GLN A 167 -3.76 4.74 9.63
N ASN A 168 -2.64 4.28 10.16
CA ASN A 168 -2.05 2.99 9.83
C ASN A 168 -2.81 1.80 10.45
N PHE A 169 -3.39 2.00 11.63
CA PHE A 169 -3.98 0.94 12.46
C PHE A 169 -4.99 0.03 11.73
N PRO A 170 -5.97 0.54 10.95
CA PRO A 170 -6.91 -0.31 10.21
C PRO A 170 -6.24 -1.25 9.22
N PHE A 171 -5.16 -0.83 8.57
CA PHE A 171 -4.48 -1.58 7.51
C PHE A 171 -3.64 -2.71 8.10
N GLN A 172 -2.74 -2.39 9.03
CA GLN A 172 -1.92 -3.39 9.72
C GLN A 172 -2.78 -4.32 10.57
N GLY A 173 -3.78 -3.75 11.23
CA GLY A 173 -4.76 -4.50 11.99
C GLY A 173 -5.41 -5.53 11.10
N THR A 174 -6.23 -5.10 10.14
CA THR A 174 -6.99 -6.02 9.30
C THR A 174 -6.08 -7.01 8.59
N GLY A 175 -4.90 -6.59 8.12
CA GLY A 175 -3.91 -7.47 7.51
C GLY A 175 -3.57 -8.66 8.40
N ALA A 176 -3.21 -8.39 9.67
CA ALA A 176 -2.92 -9.43 10.65
C ALA A 176 -4.13 -10.33 10.96
N THR A 177 -5.35 -9.78 10.98
CA THR A 177 -6.59 -10.55 11.20
C THR A 177 -6.83 -11.52 10.05
N THR A 178 -6.74 -11.04 8.81
CA THR A 178 -6.92 -11.87 7.61
C THR A 178 -5.88 -12.98 7.53
N THR A 179 -4.61 -12.70 7.83
CA THR A 179 -3.57 -13.75 7.88
C THR A 179 -3.92 -14.82 8.92
N LYS A 180 -4.34 -14.43 10.12
CA LYS A 180 -4.73 -15.38 11.17
C LYS A 180 -5.93 -16.24 10.78
N GLN A 181 -6.93 -15.65 10.13
CA GLN A 181 -8.09 -16.40 9.62
C GLN A 181 -7.68 -17.39 8.53
N ALA A 182 -6.79 -16.99 7.62
CA ALA A 182 -6.28 -17.87 6.59
C ALA A 182 -5.46 -19.05 7.16
N LEU A 183 -4.66 -18.79 8.20
CA LEU A 183 -3.93 -19.84 8.92
C LEU A 183 -4.87 -20.89 9.52
N ILE A 184 -5.93 -20.44 10.21
CA ILE A 184 -6.94 -21.34 10.78
C ILE A 184 -7.61 -22.16 9.67
N TYR A 185 -8.05 -21.50 8.60
CA TYR A 185 -8.69 -22.16 7.47
C TYR A 185 -7.80 -23.20 6.79
N ILE A 186 -6.51 -22.89 6.59
CA ILE A 186 -5.55 -23.82 5.98
C ILE A 186 -5.33 -25.02 6.90
N ASP A 187 -5.14 -24.81 8.20
CA ASP A 187 -4.96 -25.88 9.19
C ASP A 187 -6.20 -26.81 9.24
N GLU A 188 -7.40 -26.25 9.23
CA GLU A 188 -8.65 -27.00 9.14
C GLU A 188 -8.70 -27.86 7.85
N LYS A 189 -8.32 -27.28 6.70
CA LYS A 189 -8.34 -27.99 5.42
C LYS A 189 -7.26 -29.08 5.31
N ILE A 190 -6.09 -28.88 5.89
CA ILE A 190 -5.05 -29.92 5.99
C ILE A 190 -5.61 -31.13 6.75
N LYS A 191 -6.25 -30.89 7.90
CA LYS A 191 -6.84 -31.95 8.75
C LYS A 191 -8.00 -32.66 8.06
N GLU A 192 -8.90 -31.91 7.43
CA GLU A 192 -10.07 -32.43 6.71
C GLU A 192 -9.66 -33.32 5.52
N LEU A 193 -8.70 -32.84 4.71
CA LEU A 193 -8.25 -33.53 3.50
C LEU A 193 -7.16 -34.57 3.77
N LYS A 194 -6.73 -34.72 5.03
CA LYS A 194 -5.67 -35.64 5.46
C LYS A 194 -4.37 -35.49 4.67
N PHE A 195 -4.00 -34.24 4.39
CA PHE A 195 -2.70 -33.97 3.79
C PHE A 195 -1.58 -34.21 4.80
N ASP A 196 -0.49 -34.83 4.35
CA ASP A 196 0.76 -34.91 5.12
C ASP A 196 1.53 -33.60 4.99
N ALA A 197 0.99 -32.55 5.61
CA ALA A 197 1.52 -31.20 5.59
C ALA A 197 1.29 -30.51 6.93
N GLN A 198 2.17 -29.58 7.31
CA GLN A 198 2.02 -28.76 8.51
C GLN A 198 2.48 -27.33 8.23
N ILE A 199 1.82 -26.36 8.85
CA ILE A 199 2.27 -24.97 8.80
C ILE A 199 3.46 -24.81 9.74
N LEU A 200 4.63 -24.45 9.21
CA LEU A 200 5.87 -24.31 9.99
C LEU A 200 5.96 -22.94 10.66
N PHE A 201 5.87 -21.85 9.88
CA PHE A 201 5.95 -20.47 10.38
C PHE A 201 5.13 -19.49 9.53
N ALA A 202 4.66 -18.42 10.17
CA ALA A 202 4.05 -17.27 9.50
C ALA A 202 4.92 -16.03 9.71
N VAL A 203 5.30 -15.36 8.62
CA VAL A 203 6.03 -14.09 8.65
C VAL A 203 5.17 -13.04 7.93
N HIS A 204 4.48 -12.20 8.70
CA HIS A 204 3.55 -11.18 8.20
C HIS A 204 2.50 -11.70 7.21
N ASP A 205 2.65 -11.41 5.92
CA ASP A 205 1.78 -11.79 4.80
C ASP A 205 2.19 -13.11 4.12
N LYS A 206 3.33 -13.69 4.54
CA LYS A 206 3.89 -14.92 3.96
C LYS A 206 3.71 -16.14 4.84
N LEU A 207 3.22 -17.20 4.21
CA LEU A 207 3.10 -18.55 4.75
C LEU A 207 4.17 -19.44 4.13
N LEU A 208 4.94 -20.10 4.98
CA LEU A 208 5.87 -21.15 4.59
C LEU A 208 5.27 -22.49 5.05
N SER A 209 4.84 -23.26 4.04
CA SER A 209 4.43 -24.66 4.13
C SER A 209 5.59 -25.54 3.69
#